data_AF-A0A2A9NH60-F1
#
_entry.id   AF-A0A2A9NH60-F1
#
_cell.length_a   1.000
_cell.length_b   1.000
_cell.length_c   1.000
_cell.angle_alpha   90.00
_cell.angle_beta   90.00
_cell.angle_gamma   90.00
#
_symmetry.space_group_name_H-M   'P 1'
#
loop_
_entity.id
_entity.type
_entity.pdbx_description
1 polymer ?
#
loop_
_entity_poly.entity_id
_entity_poly.type
_entity_poly.pdbx_seq_one_letter_code
_entity_poly.pdbx_strand_id
1 'polypeptide(L)'
;MEATFDNRTNVLSANIRTAHDDSVIYSIKTTFGLWGRKLVTVLKDANPLPDEPVIVGAINWKDHYFEIHGHRRSLSSLKRTSGKFLRKSRYWRWSPERKEYEIKFHKDEWQVSSSSESEDTPVVGRLSVPFRPHLVRKCKPAALELKRTALIQDEVFLILLLIYLEAKRQEQAVSSI
;
A
#
# COMPACT_ATOMS: atom_id res chain seq x y z
N MET A 1 4.92 -2.66 12.96
CA MET A 1 3.51 -2.92 12.72
C MET A 1 3.45 -4.22 11.95
N GLU A 2 2.79 -5.22 12.52
CA GLU A 2 2.43 -6.45 11.84
C GLU A 2 0.91 -6.50 11.83
N ALA A 3 0.33 -6.65 10.66
CA ALA A 3 -1.10 -6.53 10.47
C ALA A 3 -1.61 -7.47 9.38
N THR A 4 -2.89 -7.79 9.45
CA THR A 4 -3.58 -8.61 8.44
C THR A 4 -4.81 -7.91 7.91
N PHE A 5 -5.19 -8.25 6.68
CA PHE A 5 -6.43 -7.79 6.07
C PHE A 5 -7.53 -8.81 6.34
N ASP A 6 -8.64 -8.38 6.93
CA ASP A 6 -9.76 -9.27 7.23
C ASP A 6 -10.48 -9.78 5.97
N ASN A 7 -10.48 -8.99 4.91
CA ASN A 7 -10.98 -9.38 3.61
C ASN A 7 -9.86 -10.04 2.77
N ARG A 8 -9.47 -11.26 3.19
CA ARG A 8 -8.48 -12.19 2.61
C ARG A 8 -7.66 -11.67 1.41
N THR A 9 -8.30 -11.50 0.25
CA THR A 9 -7.64 -11.11 -1.02
C THR A 9 -8.00 -9.70 -1.50
N ASN A 10 -9.03 -9.06 -0.95
CA ASN A 10 -9.51 -7.76 -1.40
C ASN A 10 -8.95 -6.63 -0.53
N VAL A 11 -7.76 -6.16 -0.90
CA VAL A 11 -7.09 -5.03 -0.23
C VAL A 11 -7.80 -3.68 -0.42
N LEU A 12 -8.82 -3.59 -1.28
CA LEU A 12 -9.54 -2.35 -1.59
C LEU A 12 -10.78 -2.15 -0.72
N SER A 13 -11.21 -3.15 0.04
CA SER A 13 -12.37 -3.08 0.93
C SER A 13 -12.17 -4.05 2.09
N ALA A 14 -11.33 -3.65 3.04
CA ALA A 14 -10.85 -4.48 4.14
C ALA A 14 -10.56 -3.61 5.37
N ASN A 15 -10.56 -4.23 6.54
CA ASN A 15 -9.94 -3.67 7.73
C ASN A 15 -8.52 -4.22 7.87
N ILE A 16 -7.59 -3.33 8.21
CA ILE A 16 -6.23 -3.67 8.63
C ILE A 16 -6.28 -3.90 10.14
N ARG A 17 -5.96 -5.11 10.56
CA ARG A 17 -6.01 -5.56 11.96
C ARG A 17 -4.62 -5.88 12.48
N THR A 18 -4.33 -5.50 13.72
CA THR A 18 -3.07 -5.89 14.38
C THR A 18 -2.95 -7.42 14.43
N ALA A 19 -1.72 -7.94 14.25
CA ALA A 19 -1.48 -9.37 14.40
C ALA A 19 -1.52 -9.85 15.86
N HIS A 20 -1.30 -8.95 16.83
CA HIS A 20 -1.17 -9.29 18.25
C HIS A 20 -2.52 -9.44 18.97
N ASP A 21 -3.47 -8.53 18.70
CA ASP A 21 -4.74 -8.43 19.43
C ASP A 21 -5.99 -8.34 18.52
N ASP A 22 -5.84 -8.49 17.20
CA ASP A 22 -6.91 -8.43 16.18
C ASP A 22 -7.71 -7.11 16.16
N SER A 23 -7.19 -6.06 16.80
CA SER A 23 -7.80 -4.73 16.84
C SER A 23 -7.68 -4.05 15.49
N VAL A 24 -8.75 -3.36 15.08
CA VAL A 24 -8.75 -2.62 13.83
C VAL A 24 -7.92 -1.35 14.01
N ILE A 25 -6.92 -1.18 13.15
CA ILE A 25 -6.06 0.01 13.11
C ILE A 25 -6.57 0.96 12.02
N TYR A 26 -6.85 0.39 10.84
CA TYR A 26 -7.37 1.16 9.71
C TYR A 26 -8.51 0.43 9.02
N SER A 27 -9.45 1.21 8.47
CA SER A 27 -10.51 0.71 7.59
C SER A 27 -10.29 1.23 6.17
N ILE A 28 -10.27 0.33 5.18
CA ILE A 28 -10.13 0.66 3.76
C ILE A 28 -11.49 0.54 3.09
N LYS A 29 -11.91 1.57 2.37
CA LYS A 29 -13.13 1.55 1.57
C LYS A 29 -12.88 2.13 0.18
N THR A 30 -13.25 1.37 -0.85
CA THR A 30 -13.20 1.85 -2.23
C THR A 30 -14.59 2.10 -2.77
N THR A 31 -14.80 3.29 -3.32
CA THR A 31 -16.01 3.64 -4.07
C THR A 31 -15.78 3.30 -5.54
N PHE A 32 -16.71 2.55 -6.12
CA PHE A 32 -16.71 2.17 -7.51
C PHE A 32 -17.80 2.95 -8.27
N GLY A 33 -17.47 3.41 -9.46
CA GLY A 33 -18.41 4.03 -10.39
C GLY A 33 -19.08 3.00 -11.28
N LEU A 34 -19.79 3.49 -12.30
CA LEU A 34 -20.36 2.65 -13.34
C LEU A 34 -19.28 1.75 -13.97
N TRP A 35 -19.68 0.51 -14.27
CA TRP A 35 -18.82 -0.54 -14.85
C TRP A 35 -17.63 -0.95 -13.97
N GLY A 36 -17.73 -0.80 -12.64
CA GLY A 36 -16.71 -1.27 -11.71
C GLY A 36 -15.41 -0.46 -11.72
N ARG A 37 -15.41 0.74 -12.32
CA ARG A 37 -14.25 1.62 -12.30
C ARG A 37 -14.02 2.16 -10.89
N LYS A 38 -12.81 1.97 -10.35
CA LYS A 38 -12.43 2.57 -9.07
C LYS A 38 -12.43 4.09 -9.18
N LEU A 39 -13.11 4.76 -8.25
CA LEU A 39 -13.13 6.23 -8.17
C LEU A 39 -12.17 6.71 -7.09
N VAL A 40 -12.45 6.35 -5.84
CA VAL A 40 -11.66 6.76 -4.67
C VAL A 40 -11.53 5.59 -3.71
N THR A 41 -10.31 5.32 -3.25
CA THR A 41 -10.05 4.46 -2.09
C THR A 41 -9.70 5.34 -0.91
N VAL A 42 -10.36 5.15 0.24
CA VAL A 42 -10.14 5.92 1.47
C VAL A 42 -9.59 5.00 2.53
N LEU A 43 -8.56 5.47 3.24
CA LEU A 43 -8.00 4.87 4.45
C LEU A 43 -8.48 5.69 5.65
N LYS A 44 -9.18 5.03 6.57
CA LYS A 44 -9.69 5.65 7.79
C LYS A 44 -8.96 5.12 9.00
N ASP A 45 -8.60 5.99 9.93
CA ASP A 45 -8.17 5.59 11.27
C ASP A 45 -9.37 5.03 12.03
N ALA A 46 -9.18 3.89 12.68
CA ALA A 46 -10.20 3.26 13.50
C ALA A 46 -10.27 3.86 14.92
N ASN A 47 -9.19 4.48 15.39
CA ASN A 47 -9.08 5.09 16.72
C ASN A 47 -8.53 6.52 16.63
N PRO A 48 -9.21 7.45 15.92
CA PRO A 48 -8.75 8.82 15.79
C PRO A 48 -8.79 9.54 17.14
N LEU A 49 -7.84 10.44 17.38
CA LEU A 49 -7.95 11.39 18.49
C LEU A 49 -9.14 12.34 18.24
N PRO A 50 -9.74 12.94 19.29
CA PRO A 50 -10.95 13.77 19.16
C PRO A 50 -10.86 14.90 18.12
N ASP A 51 -9.66 15.45 17.91
CA ASP A 51 -9.40 16.55 16.98
C ASP A 51 -8.74 16.10 15.66
N GLU A 52 -8.52 14.79 15.48
CA GLU A 52 -7.89 14.25 14.28
C GLU A 52 -8.90 13.78 13.23
N PRO A 53 -8.58 13.96 11.94
CA PRO A 53 -9.47 13.53 10.88
C PRO A 53 -9.57 12.00 10.85
N VAL A 54 -10.79 11.49 10.85
CA VAL A 54 -11.07 10.05 10.65
C VAL A 54 -10.46 9.53 9.34
N ILE A 55 -10.39 10.37 8.31
CA ILE A 55 -9.76 10.03 7.03
C ILE A 55 -8.30 10.50 7.06
N VAL A 56 -7.37 9.54 7.14
CA VAL A 56 -5.94 9.81 7.18
C VAL A 56 -5.32 9.82 5.78
N GLY A 57 -5.94 9.14 4.82
CA GLY A 57 -5.46 9.15 3.44
C GLY A 57 -6.44 8.64 2.40
N ALA A 58 -6.17 8.96 1.13
CA ALA A 58 -6.98 8.52 0.01
C ALA A 58 -6.17 8.35 -1.29
N ILE A 59 -6.67 7.49 -2.18
CA ILE A 59 -6.23 7.30 -3.55
C ILE A 59 -7.36 7.77 -4.45
N ASN A 60 -7.15 8.85 -5.19
CA ASN A 60 -8.04 9.21 -6.29
C ASN A 60 -7.53 8.54 -7.56
N TRP A 61 -8.26 7.52 -8.01
CA TRP A 61 -7.85 6.67 -9.13
C TRP A 61 -7.99 7.36 -10.47
N LYS A 62 -9.02 8.21 -10.61
CA LYS A 62 -9.32 8.92 -11.86
C LYS A 62 -8.32 10.04 -12.10
N ASP A 63 -8.05 10.83 -11.06
CA ASP A 63 -7.19 12.01 -11.16
C ASP A 63 -5.73 11.69 -10.81
N HIS A 64 -5.42 10.41 -10.53
CA HIS A 64 -4.08 9.89 -10.29
C HIS A 64 -3.29 10.66 -9.22
N TYR A 65 -3.88 10.85 -8.05
CA TYR A 65 -3.20 11.45 -6.90
C TYR A 65 -3.45 10.70 -5.59
N PHE A 66 -2.52 10.87 -4.67
CA PHE A 66 -2.69 10.51 -3.26
C PHE A 66 -3.02 11.76 -2.45
N GLU A 67 -3.87 11.59 -1.44
CA GLU A 67 -4.15 12.58 -0.41
C GLU A 67 -3.77 11.99 0.94
N ILE A 68 -2.95 12.68 1.73
CA ILE A 68 -2.53 12.24 3.06
C ILE A 68 -2.64 13.44 3.98
N HIS A 69 -3.43 13.30 5.05
CA HIS A 69 -3.75 14.40 5.98
C HIS A 69 -4.10 15.72 5.26
N GLY A 70 -4.95 15.64 4.23
CA GLY A 70 -5.39 16.80 3.44
C GLY A 70 -4.39 17.30 2.38
N HIS A 71 -3.16 16.80 2.34
CA HIS A 71 -2.17 17.18 1.34
C HIS A 71 -2.25 16.29 0.11
N ARG A 72 -2.46 16.90 -1.07
CA ARG A 72 -2.57 16.19 -2.36
C ARG A 72 -1.24 16.17 -3.11
N ARG A 73 -0.89 15.01 -3.66
CA ARG A 73 0.29 14.82 -4.52
C ARG A 73 -0.03 13.90 -5.69
N SER A 74 0.32 14.34 -6.90
CA SER A 74 0.15 13.53 -8.12
C SER A 74 1.05 12.29 -8.09
N LEU A 75 0.55 11.15 -8.54
CA LEU A 75 1.31 9.89 -8.56
C LEU A 75 2.58 9.99 -9.42
N SER A 76 2.58 10.80 -10.48
CA SER A 76 3.75 11.07 -11.31
C SER A 76 4.85 11.81 -10.55
N SER A 77 4.49 12.78 -9.69
CA SER A 77 5.47 13.48 -8.85
C SER A 77 6.06 12.63 -7.72
N LEU A 78 5.33 11.61 -7.28
CA LEU A 78 5.77 10.71 -6.20
C LEU A 78 6.71 9.61 -6.70
N LYS A 79 6.73 9.35 -8.01
CA LYS A 79 7.40 8.20 -8.61
C LYS A 79 8.61 8.64 -9.44
N ARG A 80 9.74 8.02 -9.16
CA ARG A 80 10.96 8.11 -9.97
C ARG A 80 11.35 6.72 -10.47
N THR A 81 11.85 6.64 -11.70
CA THR A 81 12.43 5.40 -12.23
C THR A 81 13.91 5.64 -12.46
N SER A 82 14.75 4.73 -12.00
CA SER A 82 16.20 4.79 -12.23
C SER A 82 16.70 3.46 -12.79
N GLY A 83 17.82 3.49 -13.51
CA GLY A 83 18.49 2.32 -14.05
C GLY A 83 18.42 2.18 -15.58
N LYS A 84 19.31 1.34 -16.12
CA LYS A 84 19.39 1.03 -17.56
C LYS A 84 18.35 -0.02 -17.94
N PHE A 85 17.99 -0.09 -19.23
CA PHE A 85 16.87 -0.84 -19.85
C PHE A 85 16.43 -2.15 -19.15
N LEU A 86 17.34 -3.00 -18.68
CA LEU A 86 17.05 -4.30 -18.05
C LEU A 86 16.95 -4.30 -16.51
N ARG A 87 17.35 -3.21 -15.83
CA ARG A 87 17.33 -3.08 -14.35
C ARG A 87 16.66 -1.76 -13.95
N LYS A 88 15.42 -1.56 -14.40
CA LYS A 88 14.62 -0.39 -14.00
C LYS A 88 14.08 -0.61 -12.59
N SER A 89 14.59 0.15 -11.63
CA SER A 89 14.05 0.23 -10.27
C SER A 89 13.05 1.37 -10.16
N ARG A 90 11.97 1.13 -9.40
CA ARG A 90 10.93 2.14 -9.14
C ARG A 90 11.09 2.65 -7.71
N TYR A 91 11.25 3.95 -7.61
CA TYR A 91 11.41 4.67 -6.36
C TYR A 91 10.19 5.53 -6.10
N TRP A 92 9.81 5.62 -4.85
CA TRP A 92 8.64 6.35 -4.39
C TRP A 92 9.00 7.20 -3.18
N ARG A 93 8.58 8.46 -3.19
CA ARG A 93 8.83 9.39 -2.10
C ARG A 93 7.66 10.35 -1.95
N TRP A 94 7.17 10.53 -0.72
CA TRP A 94 6.03 11.41 -0.45
C TRP A 94 6.34 12.90 -0.64
N SER A 95 7.46 13.37 -0.08
CA SER A 95 7.97 14.73 -0.25
C SER A 95 9.50 14.75 -0.28
N PRO A 96 10.15 15.79 -0.83
CA PRO A 96 11.60 15.85 -0.93
C PRO A 96 12.36 15.64 0.38
N GLU A 97 11.77 16.06 1.50
CA GLU A 97 12.32 15.99 2.86
C GLU A 97 12.18 14.60 3.49
N ARG A 98 11.40 13.71 2.87
CA ARG A 98 11.14 12.36 3.35
C ARG A 98 11.99 11.31 2.66
N LYS A 99 12.02 10.12 3.26
CA LYS A 99 12.79 9.00 2.72
C LYS A 99 12.24 8.56 1.37
N GLU A 100 13.14 8.18 0.48
CA GLU A 100 12.79 7.52 -0.77
C GLU A 100 12.80 6.00 -0.56
N TYR A 101 11.83 5.33 -1.15
CA TYR A 101 11.63 3.90 -1.02
C TYR A 101 11.73 3.22 -2.38
N GLU A 102 12.57 2.20 -2.47
CA GLU A 102 12.57 1.29 -3.61
C GLU A 102 11.50 0.23 -3.40
N ILE A 103 10.65 0.01 -4.41
CA ILE A 103 9.59 -1.00 -4.34
C ILE A 103 9.82 -2.10 -5.37
N LYS A 104 9.85 -3.35 -4.90
CA LYS A 104 10.03 -4.54 -5.73
C LYS A 104 8.90 -5.54 -5.47
N PHE A 105 8.46 -6.23 -6.51
CA PHE A 105 7.58 -7.39 -6.37
C PHE A 105 8.41 -8.65 -6.59
N HIS A 106 8.46 -9.53 -5.59
CA HIS A 106 9.24 -10.76 -5.63
C HIS A 106 8.53 -11.86 -4.81
N LYS A 107 8.46 -13.09 -5.34
CA LYS A 107 7.86 -14.26 -4.66
C LYS A 107 6.46 -13.97 -4.06
N ASP A 108 5.58 -13.38 -4.87
CA ASP A 108 4.20 -13.02 -4.49
C ASP A 108 4.09 -12.01 -3.32
N GLU A 109 5.13 -11.20 -3.14
CA GLU A 109 5.22 -10.21 -2.09
C GLU A 109 5.74 -8.88 -2.64
N TRP A 110 5.13 -7.78 -2.20
CA TRP A 110 5.70 -6.44 -2.36
C TRP A 110 6.71 -6.20 -1.25
N GLN A 111 7.93 -5.81 -1.62
CA GLN A 111 9.00 -5.46 -0.70
C GLN A 111 9.34 -3.97 -0.85
N VAL A 112 9.42 -3.30 0.29
CA VAL A 112 9.78 -1.89 0.43
C VAL A 112 11.15 -1.83 1.06
N SER A 113 12.13 -1.29 0.33
CA SER A 113 13.48 -1.03 0.85
C SER A 113 13.70 0.46 0.97
N SER A 114 14.35 0.90 2.05
CA SER A 114 14.80 2.29 2.16
C SER A 114 15.93 2.51 1.18
N SER A 115 15.85 3.56 0.36
CA SER A 115 16.94 4.01 -0.51
C SER A 115 18.04 4.65 0.34
N SER A 116 18.87 3.85 1.02
CA SER A 116 20.14 4.32 1.59
C SER A 116 21.28 4.13 0.58
N GLU A 117 22.33 4.94 0.69
CA GLU A 117 23.52 4.87 -0.17
C GLU A 117 24.39 3.62 0.08
N SER A 118 24.09 2.83 1.11
CA SER A 118 24.75 1.57 1.42
C SER A 118 24.23 0.41 0.56
N GLU A 119 25.12 -0.46 0.09
CA GLU A 119 24.78 -1.63 -0.76
C GLU A 119 23.76 -2.58 -0.11
N ASP A 120 23.74 -2.67 1.23
CA ASP A 120 22.67 -3.32 1.98
C ASP A 120 21.55 -2.33 2.27
N THR A 121 20.51 -2.34 1.42
CA THR A 121 19.27 -1.59 1.68
C THR A 121 18.33 -2.43 2.54
N PRO A 122 18.09 -2.05 3.81
CA PRO A 122 17.23 -2.84 4.68
C PRO A 122 15.79 -2.81 4.16
N VAL A 123 15.17 -3.99 4.05
CA VAL A 123 13.72 -4.10 3.82
C VAL A 123 13.01 -3.53 5.04
N VAL A 124 12.21 -2.49 4.82
CA VAL A 124 11.45 -1.77 5.85
C VAL A 124 9.96 -2.08 5.81
N GLY A 125 9.47 -2.71 4.74
CA GLY A 125 8.06 -3.07 4.62
C GLY A 125 7.81 -4.23 3.67
N ARG A 126 6.75 -4.97 3.93
CA ARG A 126 6.29 -6.11 3.15
C ARG A 126 4.77 -6.14 3.06
N LEU A 127 4.24 -6.44 1.88
CA LEU A 127 2.83 -6.79 1.70
C LEU A 127 2.74 -8.11 0.94
N SER A 128 2.26 -9.15 1.61
CA SER A 128 1.98 -10.45 1.01
C SER A 128 0.50 -10.57 0.72
N VAL A 129 0.15 -10.83 -0.55
CA VAL A 129 -1.24 -11.05 -0.97
C VAL A 129 -1.33 -12.39 -1.69
N PRO A 130 -1.95 -13.42 -1.08
CA PRO A 130 -1.99 -14.75 -1.66
C PRO A 130 -2.80 -14.73 -2.97
N PHE A 131 -2.12 -15.06 -4.07
CA PHE A 131 -2.66 -14.95 -5.42
C PHE A 131 -3.63 -16.08 -5.81
N ARG A 132 -3.65 -17.21 -5.08
CA ARG A 132 -4.48 -18.36 -5.43
C ARG A 132 -5.37 -18.82 -4.27
N PRO A 133 -6.70 -18.80 -4.42
CA PRO A 133 -7.54 -19.60 -3.55
C PRO A 133 -7.24 -21.07 -3.80
N HIS A 134 -6.57 -21.72 -2.84
CA HIS A 134 -6.46 -23.16 -2.87
C HIS A 134 -7.87 -23.73 -2.63
N LEU A 135 -8.39 -24.50 -3.60
CA LEU A 135 -9.73 -25.10 -3.57
C LEU A 135 -10.04 -25.94 -2.31
N VAL A 136 -9.02 -26.31 -1.52
CA VAL A 136 -9.15 -27.21 -0.35
C VAL A 136 -8.51 -26.62 0.92
N ARG A 137 -7.71 -25.55 0.84
CA ARG A 137 -6.97 -25.02 2.01
C ARG A 137 -7.42 -23.59 2.31
N LYS A 138 -7.66 -23.29 3.60
CA LYS A 138 -7.95 -21.92 4.06
C LYS A 138 -6.89 -20.97 3.49
N CYS A 139 -7.32 -20.00 2.67
CA CYS A 139 -6.43 -18.96 2.17
C CYS A 139 -5.85 -18.19 3.35
N LYS A 140 -4.53 -18.00 3.36
CA LYS A 140 -3.91 -17.06 4.28
C LYS A 140 -4.50 -15.67 4.02
N PRO A 141 -4.75 -14.85 5.04
CA PRO A 141 -5.11 -13.46 4.82
C PRO A 141 -3.91 -12.71 4.21
N ALA A 142 -4.17 -11.62 3.49
CA ALA A 142 -3.11 -10.70 3.14
C ALA A 142 -2.47 -10.14 4.42
N ALA A 143 -1.14 -9.99 4.42
CA ALA A 143 -0.36 -9.59 5.56
C ALA A 143 0.52 -8.38 5.21
N LEU A 144 0.52 -7.39 6.11
CA LEU A 144 1.31 -6.17 6.04
C LEU A 144 2.31 -6.15 7.20
N GLU A 145 3.58 -6.02 6.88
CA GLU A 145 4.65 -5.82 7.85
C GLU A 145 5.33 -4.49 7.55
N LEU A 146 5.43 -3.60 8.53
CA LEU A 146 6.15 -2.34 8.44
C LEU A 146 7.06 -2.18 9.66
N LYS A 147 8.35 -1.96 9.42
CA LYS A 147 9.33 -1.71 10.48
C LYS A 147 9.14 -0.31 11.06
N ARG A 148 9.45 -0.16 12.35
CA ARG A 148 9.33 1.12 13.09
C ARG A 148 10.05 2.28 12.41
N THR A 149 11.18 2.01 11.74
CA THR A 149 11.96 3.01 11.00
C THR A 149 11.22 3.64 9.80
N ALA A 150 10.19 2.97 9.29
CA ALA A 150 9.30 3.47 8.24
C ALA A 150 8.00 4.08 8.78
N LEU A 151 7.55 3.65 9.96
CA LEU A 151 6.26 4.06 10.53
C LEU A 151 6.20 5.54 10.96
N ILE A 152 7.29 6.11 11.49
CA ILE A 152 7.24 7.40 12.20
C ILE A 152 6.71 8.57 11.35
N GLN A 153 6.87 8.54 10.02
CA GLN A 153 6.39 9.62 9.14
C GLN A 153 5.64 9.13 7.91
N ASP A 154 5.94 7.94 7.40
CA ASP A 154 5.50 7.48 6.09
C ASP A 154 4.54 6.28 6.17
N GLU A 155 4.00 5.96 7.34
CA GLU A 155 3.05 4.85 7.52
C GLU A 155 1.87 4.92 6.55
N VAL A 156 1.08 6.00 6.61
CA VAL A 156 -0.09 6.18 5.74
C VAL A 156 0.32 6.16 4.26
N PHE A 157 1.45 6.78 3.91
CA PHE A 157 1.96 6.80 2.55
C PHE A 157 2.28 5.39 2.05
N LEU A 158 2.99 4.60 2.84
CA LEU A 158 3.38 3.23 2.48
C LEU A 158 2.18 2.31 2.38
N ILE A 159 1.19 2.44 3.28
CA ILE A 159 -0.06 1.68 3.20
C ILE A 159 -0.79 1.98 1.88
N LEU A 160 -1.03 3.27 1.58
CA LEU A 160 -1.69 3.67 0.33
C LEU A 160 -0.90 3.22 -0.90
N LEU A 161 0.43 3.34 -0.87
CA LEU A 161 1.30 2.93 -1.96
C LEU A 161 1.22 1.42 -2.22
N LEU A 162 1.28 0.60 -1.17
CA LEU A 162 1.19 -0.85 -1.29
C LEU A 162 -0.18 -1.30 -1.79
N ILE A 163 -1.27 -0.69 -1.31
CA ILE A 163 -2.64 -0.91 -1.82
C ILE A 163 -2.72 -0.52 -3.30
N TYR A 164 -2.18 0.65 -3.67
CA TYR A 164 -2.15 1.11 -5.06
C TYR A 164 -1.47 0.11 -5.99
N LEU A 165 -0.26 -0.32 -5.61
CA LEU A 165 0.56 -1.24 -6.40
C LEU A 165 -0.09 -2.61 -6.54
N GLU A 166 -0.64 -3.15 -5.44
CA GLU A 166 -1.31 -4.44 -5.48
C GLU A 166 -2.56 -4.39 -6.36
N ALA A 167 -3.40 -3.37 -6.20
CA ALA A 167 -4.59 -3.24 -7.02
C ALA A 167 -4.26 -3.04 -8.51
N LYS A 168 -3.15 -2.36 -8.84
CA LYS A 168 -2.66 -2.24 -10.23
C LYS A 168 -2.15 -3.58 -10.77
N ARG A 169 -1.49 -4.39 -9.95
CA ARG A 169 -1.04 -5.74 -10.35
C ARG A 169 -2.22 -6.68 -10.59
N GLN A 170 -3.25 -6.64 -9.74
CA GLN A 170 -4.47 -7.42 -9.92
C GLN A 170 -5.22 -7.04 -11.21
N GLU A 171 -5.30 -5.75 -11.56
CA GLU A 171 -5.85 -5.28 -12.84
C GLU A 171 -5.10 -5.88 -14.04
N GLN A 172 -3.76 -5.85 -14.01
CA GLN A 172 -2.91 -6.40 -15.07
C GLN A 172 -3.06 -7.91 -15.23
N ALA A 173 -3.24 -8.62 -14.11
CA ALA A 173 -3.47 -10.06 -14.13
C ALA A 173 -4.83 -10.40 -14.76
N VAL A 174 -5.88 -9.62 -14.48
CA VAL A 174 -7.22 -9.83 -15.08
C VAL A 174 -7.24 -9.48 -16.56
N SER A 175 -6.54 -8.43 -17.00
CA SER A 175 -6.51 -8.03 -18.42
C SER A 175 -5.67 -8.95 -19.32
N SER A 176 -4.89 -9.85 -18.73
CA SER A 176 -4.04 -10.81 -19.47
C SER A 176 -4.72 -12.17 -19.66
N ILE A 177 -5.98 -12.28 -19.26
CA ILE A 177 -6.88 -13.43 -19.44
C ILE A 177 -7.88 -13.09 -20.54
#